data_AF-A0AA90CTZ1-F1
#
_entry.id   AF-A0AA90CTZ1-F1
#
_cell.length_a   1.000
_cell.length_b   1.000
_cell.length_c   1.000
_cell.angle_alpha   90.00
_cell.angle_beta   90.00
_cell.angle_gamma   90.00
#
_symmetry.space_group_name_H-M   'P 1'
#
loop_
_entity.id
_entity.type
_entity.pdbx_description
1 polymer ?
#
loop_
_entity_poly.entity_id
_entity_poly.type
_entity_poly.pdbx_seq_one_letter_code
_entity_poly.pdbx_strand_id
1 'polypeptide(L)'
;MLRVISVFLFSLLVMSQASAEQSKNYEKVVDAVAFKSKIVGTTWSYRWRDREYIFSFSPDGSIEKLNSWSGVSWVVNQPREVILDAGSQKMYLFFNSEALRFKTVDWDGQRATGVRVFEDYQ
;
A
#
# COMPACT_ATOMS: atom_id res chain seq x y z
N MET A 1 -47.79 -12.15 15.95
CA MET A 1 -47.34 -11.07 15.04
C MET A 1 -46.02 -10.41 15.46
N LEU A 2 -45.82 -10.04 16.74
CA LEU A 2 -44.61 -9.31 17.18
C LEU A 2 -43.27 -10.01 16.87
N ARG A 3 -43.22 -11.35 16.97
CA ARG A 3 -42.00 -12.14 16.67
C ARG A 3 -41.60 -12.16 15.18
N VAL A 4 -42.56 -12.03 14.26
CA VAL A 4 -42.28 -12.04 12.81
C VAL A 4 -41.73 -10.69 12.34
N ILE A 5 -42.27 -9.59 12.89
CA ILE A 5 -41.80 -8.23 12.63
C ILE A 5 -40.34 -8.07 13.13
N SER A 6 -40.03 -8.65 14.30
CA SER A 6 -38.68 -8.58 14.87
C SER A 6 -37.63 -9.32 14.03
N VAL A 7 -37.99 -10.46 13.41
CA VAL A 7 -37.07 -11.21 12.51
C VAL A 7 -36.85 -10.45 11.20
N PHE A 8 -37.90 -9.82 10.67
CA PHE A 8 -37.83 -9.06 9.43
C PHE A 8 -36.99 -7.77 9.56
N LEU A 9 -37.11 -7.07 10.69
CA LEU A 9 -36.25 -5.92 11.01
C LEU A 9 -34.79 -6.33 11.19
N PHE A 10 -34.54 -7.49 11.80
CA PHE A 10 -33.18 -8.01 11.98
C PHE A 10 -32.54 -8.38 10.64
N SER A 11 -33.28 -9.02 9.72
CA SER A 11 -32.76 -9.34 8.38
C SER A 11 -32.46 -8.09 7.55
N LEU A 12 -33.29 -7.05 7.62
CA LEU A 12 -33.04 -5.77 6.93
C LEU A 12 -31.77 -5.07 7.45
N LEU A 13 -31.54 -5.12 8.77
CA LEU A 13 -30.32 -4.59 9.40
C LEU A 13 -29.06 -5.35 8.94
N VAL A 14 -29.10 -6.68 8.91
CA VAL A 14 -27.97 -7.50 8.44
C VAL A 14 -27.67 -7.25 6.97
N MET A 15 -28.69 -7.16 6.11
CA MET A 15 -28.51 -6.87 4.68
C MET A 15 -27.94 -5.46 4.45
N SER A 16 -28.37 -4.46 5.22
CA SER A 16 -27.84 -3.09 5.16
C SER A 16 -26.36 -3.03 5.59
N GLN A 17 -25.99 -3.74 6.66
CA GLN A 17 -24.60 -3.82 7.11
C GLN A 17 -23.70 -4.52 6.10
N ALA A 18 -24.13 -5.64 5.52
CA ALA A 18 -23.37 -6.36 4.51
C ALA A 18 -23.14 -5.51 3.24
N SER A 19 -24.17 -4.76 2.81
CA SER A 19 -24.06 -3.84 1.68
C SER A 19 -23.08 -2.69 1.97
N ALA A 20 -23.12 -2.11 3.17
CA ALA A 20 -22.20 -1.05 3.57
C ALA A 20 -20.74 -1.54 3.64
N GLU A 21 -20.51 -2.74 4.16
CA GLU A 21 -19.18 -3.36 4.20
C GLU A 21 -18.65 -3.65 2.79
N GLN A 22 -19.50 -4.16 1.89
CA GLN A 22 -19.13 -4.40 0.50
C GLN A 22 -18.77 -3.10 -0.23
N SER A 23 -19.56 -2.02 -0.05
CA SER A 23 -19.26 -0.70 -0.62
C SER A 23 -17.92 -0.17 -0.12
N LYS A 24 -17.65 -0.27 1.18
CA LYS A 24 -16.39 0.17 1.80
C LYS A 24 -15.19 -0.63 1.27
N ASN A 25 -15.34 -1.93 1.06
CA ASN A 25 -14.28 -2.76 0.47
C ASN A 25 -14.05 -2.41 -1.00
N TYR A 26 -15.11 -2.12 -1.76
CA TYR A 26 -14.98 -1.66 -3.14
C TYR A 26 -14.21 -0.33 -3.23
N GLU A 27 -14.57 0.67 -2.40
CA GLU A 27 -13.85 1.95 -2.34
C GLU A 27 -12.36 1.76 -2.02
N LYS A 28 -12.03 0.90 -1.05
CA LYS A 28 -10.63 0.57 -0.73
C LYS A 28 -9.86 -0.01 -1.91
N VAL A 29 -10.48 -0.90 -2.69
CA VAL A 29 -9.85 -1.51 -3.87
C VAL A 29 -9.62 -0.46 -4.95
N VAL A 30 -10.62 0.37 -5.24
CA VAL A 30 -10.51 1.46 -6.22
C VAL A 30 -9.40 2.42 -5.83
N ASP A 31 -9.35 2.84 -4.56
CA ASP A 31 -8.32 3.73 -4.04
C ASP A 31 -6.92 3.09 -4.09
N ALA A 32 -6.81 1.80 -3.80
CA ALA A 32 -5.54 1.07 -3.89
C ALA A 32 -5.05 0.98 -5.35
N VAL A 33 -5.95 0.72 -6.32
CA VAL A 33 -5.61 0.70 -7.75
C VAL A 33 -5.19 2.09 -8.23
N ALA A 34 -5.97 3.13 -7.90
CA ALA A 34 -5.63 4.52 -8.24
C ALA A 34 -4.28 4.93 -7.63
N PHE A 35 -4.00 4.51 -6.40
CA PHE A 35 -2.72 4.75 -5.76
C PHE A 35 -1.58 3.99 -6.44
N LYS A 36 -1.79 2.73 -6.84
CA LYS A 36 -0.80 1.95 -7.61
C LYS A 36 -0.39 2.71 -8.87
N SER A 37 -1.36 3.18 -9.66
CA SER A 37 -1.10 3.96 -10.88
C SER A 37 -0.30 5.25 -10.62
N LYS A 38 -0.39 5.83 -9.42
CA LYS A 38 0.33 7.06 -9.05
C LYS A 38 1.81 6.83 -8.74
N ILE A 39 2.19 5.62 -8.30
CA ILE A 39 3.55 5.30 -7.84
C ILE A 39 4.34 4.40 -8.79
N VAL A 40 3.67 3.68 -9.70
CA VAL A 40 4.36 2.91 -10.76
C VAL A 40 5.27 3.84 -11.57
N GLY A 41 6.48 3.37 -11.87
CA GLY A 41 7.48 4.09 -12.65
C GLY A 41 8.12 5.28 -11.92
N THR A 42 7.76 5.52 -10.65
CA THR A 42 8.33 6.61 -9.87
C THR A 42 9.60 6.15 -9.16
N THR A 43 10.58 7.05 -9.07
CA THR A 43 11.86 6.80 -8.39
C THR A 43 11.84 7.42 -6.99
N TRP A 44 12.43 6.72 -6.03
CA TRP A 44 12.43 7.10 -4.62
C TRP A 44 13.83 7.06 -4.06
N SER A 45 14.16 8.11 -3.30
CA SER A 45 15.28 8.10 -2.36
C SER A 45 14.78 7.66 -1.00
N TYR A 46 15.44 6.65 -0.45
CA TYR A 46 15.17 6.07 0.84
C TYR A 46 16.41 6.17 1.71
N ARG A 47 16.30 6.86 2.85
CA ARG A 47 17.42 6.98 3.78
C ARG A 47 17.22 6.02 4.95
N TRP A 48 18.15 5.09 5.09
CA TRP A 48 18.22 4.17 6.21
C TRP A 48 19.58 4.24 6.87
N ARG A 49 19.57 4.50 8.17
CA ARG A 49 20.77 4.86 8.93
C ARG A 49 21.45 6.04 8.22
N ASP A 50 22.73 5.92 7.90
CA ASP A 50 23.54 6.93 7.22
C ASP A 50 23.72 6.65 5.71
N ARG A 51 22.87 5.81 5.12
CA ARG A 51 22.92 5.45 3.71
C ARG A 51 21.64 5.84 2.98
N GLU A 52 21.81 6.26 1.74
CA GLU A 52 20.73 6.55 0.81
C GLU A 52 20.66 5.43 -0.22
N TYR A 53 19.44 4.99 -0.50
CA TYR A 53 19.12 3.93 -1.44
C TYR A 53 18.12 4.46 -2.45
N ILE A 54 18.37 4.21 -3.72
CA ILE A 54 17.52 4.65 -4.82
C ILE A 54 16.85 3.44 -5.43
N PHE A 55 15.53 3.48 -5.53
CA PHE A 55 14.76 2.40 -6.15
C PHE A 55 13.53 2.92 -6.88
N SER A 56 12.97 2.11 -7.77
CA SER A 56 11.71 2.41 -8.47
C SER A 56 10.73 1.24 -8.44
N PHE A 57 9.45 1.56 -8.52
CA PHE A 57 8.35 0.59 -8.55
C PHE A 57 8.01 0.20 -9.99
N SER A 58 8.36 -1.02 -10.40
CA SER A 58 8.06 -1.52 -11.74
C SER A 58 6.60 -1.96 -11.87
N PRO A 59 5.97 -1.77 -13.05
CA PRO A 59 4.56 -2.13 -13.26
C PRO A 59 4.25 -3.61 -13.05
N ASP A 60 5.24 -4.48 -13.26
CA ASP A 60 5.16 -5.93 -13.07
C ASP A 60 5.20 -6.37 -11.59
N GLY A 61 5.41 -5.44 -10.66
CA GLY A 61 5.51 -5.73 -9.23
C GLY A 61 6.95 -5.98 -8.74
N SER A 62 7.97 -5.77 -9.57
CA SER A 62 9.38 -5.82 -9.15
C SER A 62 9.92 -4.46 -8.69
N ILE A 63 11.07 -4.48 -8.00
CA ILE A 63 11.82 -3.28 -7.66
C ILE A 63 13.03 -3.14 -8.58
N GLU A 64 13.19 -1.95 -9.15
CA GLU A 64 14.29 -1.55 -10.03
C GLU A 64 15.27 -0.59 -9.34
N LYS A 65 16.42 -0.34 -10.00
CA LYS A 65 17.49 0.59 -9.59
C LYS A 65 18.25 0.23 -8.30
N LEU A 66 17.79 -0.76 -7.53
CA LEU A 66 18.45 -1.25 -6.32
C LEU A 66 18.79 -2.74 -6.40
N ASN A 67 20.01 -3.06 -6.84
CA ASN A 67 20.46 -4.44 -7.05
C ASN A 67 20.41 -5.32 -5.78
N SER A 68 20.63 -4.73 -4.59
CA SER A 68 20.54 -5.47 -3.32
C SER A 68 19.13 -5.95 -2.99
N TRP A 69 18.11 -5.47 -3.70
CA TRP A 69 16.71 -5.87 -3.56
C TRP A 69 16.24 -6.74 -4.76
N SER A 70 17.18 -7.37 -5.47
CA SER A 70 16.84 -8.37 -6.48
C SER A 70 15.95 -9.47 -5.89
N GLY A 71 14.77 -9.68 -6.48
CA GLY A 71 13.78 -10.65 -6.00
C GLY A 71 12.77 -10.11 -4.99
N VAL A 72 12.91 -8.85 -4.55
CA VAL A 72 11.87 -8.17 -3.79
C VAL A 72 10.70 -7.85 -4.71
N SER A 73 9.51 -8.27 -4.29
CA SER A 73 8.25 -7.93 -4.96
C SER A 73 7.50 -6.84 -4.18
N TRP A 74 6.60 -6.11 -4.84
CA TRP A 74 5.82 -5.07 -4.19
C TRP A 74 4.35 -5.10 -4.57
N VAL A 75 3.49 -4.67 -3.63
CA VAL A 75 2.05 -4.56 -3.83
C VAL A 75 1.46 -3.42 -3.00
N VAL A 76 0.42 -2.78 -3.54
CA VAL A 76 -0.42 -1.86 -2.75
C VAL A 76 -1.41 -2.70 -1.94
N ASN A 77 -1.24 -2.75 -0.62
CA ASN A 77 -2.09 -3.56 0.27
C ASN A 77 -3.38 -2.81 0.65
N GLN A 78 -3.26 -1.51 0.89
CA GLN A 78 -4.39 -0.62 1.16
C GLN A 78 -4.06 0.79 0.65
N PRO A 79 -5.03 1.73 0.61
CA PRO A 79 -4.77 3.06 0.10
C PRO A 79 -3.56 3.72 0.78
N ARG A 80 -2.54 4.05 -0.02
CA ARG A 80 -1.27 4.67 0.42
C ARG A 80 -0.36 3.76 1.27
N GLU A 81 -0.61 2.45 1.30
CA GLU A 81 0.29 1.47 1.89
C GLU A 81 0.83 0.53 0.82
N VAL A 82 2.15 0.45 0.75
CA VAL A 82 2.86 -0.53 -0.08
C VAL A 82 3.56 -1.52 0.83
N ILE A 83 3.47 -2.79 0.49
CA ILE A 83 4.27 -3.86 1.08
C ILE A 83 5.37 -4.22 0.09
N LEU A 84 6.60 -4.23 0.55
CA LEU A 84 7.73 -4.89 -0.10
C LEU A 84 7.93 -6.26 0.54
N ASP A 85 8.04 -7.31 -0.27
CA ASP A 85 8.13 -8.70 0.17
C ASP A 85 9.39 -9.36 -0.40
N ALA A 86 10.30 -9.75 0.50
CA ALA A 86 11.53 -10.49 0.20
C ALA A 86 11.38 -12.00 0.46
N GLY A 87 10.15 -12.51 0.56
CA GLY A 87 9.79 -13.89 0.84
C GLY A 87 9.83 -14.26 2.33
N SER A 88 10.92 -13.92 3.02
CA SER A 88 11.09 -14.20 4.46
C SER A 88 10.75 -13.03 5.36
N GLN A 89 10.73 -11.81 4.80
CA GLN A 89 10.55 -10.55 5.54
C GLN A 89 9.74 -9.57 4.70
N LYS A 90 9.03 -8.68 5.39
CA LYS A 90 8.22 -7.63 4.79
C LYS A 90 8.63 -6.27 5.31
N MET A 91 8.66 -5.30 4.41
CA MET A 91 8.82 -3.88 4.71
C MET A 91 7.55 -3.16 4.31
N TYR A 92 7.12 -2.21 5.13
CA TYR A 92 5.87 -1.48 4.95
C TYR A 92 6.17 -0.03 4.68
N LEU A 93 5.61 0.53 3.60
CA LEU A 93 5.76 1.92 3.20
C LEU A 93 4.40 2.62 3.28
N PHE A 94 4.33 3.69 4.07
CA PHE A 94 3.13 4.49 4.30
C PHE A 94 3.31 5.88 3.69
N PHE A 95 2.61 6.13 2.57
CA PHE A 95 2.76 7.35 1.79
C PHE A 95 1.83 8.46 2.26
N ASN A 96 2.24 9.71 2.01
CA ASN A 96 1.31 10.84 2.11
C ASN A 96 0.30 10.82 0.95
N SER A 97 -0.76 11.63 1.06
CA SER A 97 -1.81 11.78 0.02
C SER A 97 -1.24 12.16 -1.35
N GLU A 98 -0.19 12.96 -1.38
CA GLU A 98 0.42 13.43 -2.61
C GLU A 98 1.35 12.41 -3.27
N ALA A 99 1.69 11.31 -2.59
CA ALA A 99 2.71 10.36 -3.01
C ALA A 99 4.06 11.04 -3.34
N LEU A 100 4.49 11.92 -2.45
CA LEU A 100 5.79 12.62 -2.52
C LEU A 100 6.76 12.16 -1.44
N ARG A 101 6.25 11.58 -0.35
CA ARG A 101 7.03 11.06 0.77
C ARG A 101 6.38 9.83 1.37
N PHE A 102 7.18 8.95 1.95
CA PHE A 102 6.71 7.86 2.77
C PHE A 102 7.46 7.76 4.09
N LYS A 103 6.80 7.17 5.08
CA LYS A 103 7.42 6.60 6.28
C LYS A 103 7.45 5.09 6.12
N THR A 104 8.42 4.42 6.72
CA THR A 104 8.51 2.97 6.63
C THR A 104 8.82 2.31 7.96
N VAL A 105 8.31 1.08 8.11
CA VAL A 105 8.88 0.06 8.99
C VAL A 105 9.74 -0.83 8.11
N ASP A 106 11.06 -0.70 8.27
CA ASP A 106 12.08 -1.38 7.47
C ASP A 106 12.14 -2.89 7.78
N TRP A 107 12.93 -3.64 7.00
CA TRP A 107 13.16 -5.08 7.14
C TRP A 107 13.53 -5.51 8.55
N ASP A 108 14.31 -4.68 9.27
CA ASP A 108 14.75 -4.90 10.64
C ASP A 108 13.78 -4.33 11.71
N GLY A 109 12.63 -3.83 11.29
CA GLY A 109 11.62 -3.19 12.15
C GLY A 109 11.92 -1.73 12.51
N GLN A 110 13.06 -1.17 12.10
CA GLN A 110 13.37 0.22 12.37
C GLN A 110 12.57 1.17 11.50
N ARG A 111 12.38 2.40 11.99
CA ARG A 111 11.68 3.44 11.26
C ARG A 111 12.64 4.20 10.37
N ALA A 112 12.20 4.44 9.13
CA ALA A 112 12.92 5.27 8.19
C ALA A 112 11.94 6.05 7.29
N THR A 113 12.47 6.82 6.36
CA THR A 113 11.67 7.68 5.47
C THR A 113 12.25 7.70 4.07
N GLY A 114 11.39 7.95 3.09
CA GLY A 114 11.82 8.24 1.73
C GLY A 114 11.02 9.36 1.08
N VAL A 115 11.61 9.90 0.03
CA VAL A 115 11.09 11.01 -0.77
C VAL A 115 11.14 10.64 -2.25
N ARG A 116 10.15 11.10 -2.99
CA ARG A 116 10.11 10.91 -4.44
C ARG A 116 11.19 11.79 -5.07
N VAL A 117 11.96 11.22 -5.99
CA VAL A 117 12.94 11.95 -6.80
C VAL A 117 12.47 12.00 -8.25
N PHE A 118 12.69 13.15 -8.90
CA PHE A 118 12.20 13.43 -10.27
C PHE A 118 13.29 13.29 -11.33
N GLU A 119 14.54 13.20 -10.91
CA GLU A 119 15.67 12.98 -11.79
C GLU A 119 15.94 11.47 -11.86
N ASP A 120 16.12 10.96 -13.08
CA ASP A 120 16.75 9.67 -13.28
C ASP A 120 18.21 9.82 -12.83
N TYR A 121 18.46 9.55 -11.54
CA TYR A 121 19.81 9.32 -11.05
C TYR A 121 20.41 8.18 -11.88
N GLN A 122 21.35 8.54 -12.75
CA GLN A 122 22.14 7.61 -13.56
C GLN A 122 23.20 6.91 -12.71
#